data_AF-A0A2D7CCG0-F1
#
_entry.id   AF-A0A2D7CCG0-F1
#
_cell.length_a   1.000
_cell.length_b   1.000
_cell.length_c   1.000
_cell.angle_alpha   90.00
_cell.angle_beta   90.00
_cell.angle_gamma   90.00
#
_symmetry.space_group_name_H-M   'P 1'
#
loop_
_entity.id
_entity.type
_entity.pdbx_description
1 polymer ?
#
loop_
_entity_poly.entity_id
_entity_poly.type
_entity_poly.pdbx_seq_one_letter_code
_entity_poly.pdbx_strand_id
1 'polypeptide(L)'
;MKQNDEAWEAVNWDLDFGSFEWMVHLAACFNRHLPAGAPWTEWPEWSTDMPGWVQDKNRPGWLSALRLIHTHPRIAVKKSVVSVTSSHGITRELEDVDVSSRWWHVNVNIDWNVPRPLVAALDELHGPSPSHAFVPGQMEQLCLGVDDDSVSYGLGLSSVLQAMLDEVVLLSQATNFHAARCRFCHETTYREGLRGQGFPPGKEVLFACGSCTGEPLTN
;
A
#
# COMPACT_ATOMS: atom_id res chain seq x y z
N MET A 1 34.32 -12.23 3.48
CA MET A 1 34.19 -13.29 2.46
C MET A 1 33.36 -14.47 2.97
N LYS A 2 33.73 -15.18 4.05
CA LYS A 2 32.97 -16.36 4.53
C LYS A 2 31.47 -16.14 4.80
N GLN A 3 31.07 -14.98 5.33
CA GLN A 3 29.68 -14.68 5.67
C GLN A 3 28.76 -14.57 4.43
N ASN A 4 29.28 -14.08 3.30
CA ASN A 4 28.50 -13.99 2.07
C ASN A 4 28.30 -15.37 1.44
N ASP A 5 29.31 -16.24 1.49
CA ASP A 5 29.22 -17.59 0.93
C ASP A 5 28.15 -18.42 1.67
N GLU A 6 28.13 -18.36 3.01
CA GLU A 6 27.13 -19.04 3.81
C GLU A 6 25.70 -18.52 3.59
N ALA A 7 25.54 -17.23 3.27
CA ALA A 7 24.25 -16.64 2.95
C ALA A 7 23.72 -17.14 1.60
N TRP A 8 24.58 -17.26 0.60
CA TRP A 8 24.23 -17.80 -0.72
C TRP A 8 23.80 -19.27 -0.68
N GLU A 9 24.46 -20.09 0.14
CA GLU A 9 24.08 -21.50 0.36
C GLU A 9 22.69 -21.65 1.00
N ALA A 10 22.20 -20.61 1.69
CA ALA A 10 20.87 -20.61 2.32
C ALA A 10 19.75 -20.12 1.39
N VAL A 11 20.10 -19.62 0.21
CA VAL A 11 19.12 -19.13 -0.76
C VAL A 11 18.30 -20.30 -1.27
N ASN A 12 16.98 -20.16 -1.21
CA ASN A 12 16.06 -21.11 -1.80
C ASN A 12 15.92 -20.75 -3.28
N TRP A 13 16.56 -21.55 -4.13
CA TRP A 13 16.55 -21.37 -5.59
C TRP A 13 15.30 -21.94 -6.27
N ASP A 14 14.43 -22.63 -5.53
CA ASP A 14 13.14 -23.10 -6.06
C ASP A 14 12.08 -21.98 -6.09
N LEU A 15 12.33 -20.87 -5.37
CA LEU A 15 11.54 -19.65 -5.49
C LEU A 15 11.76 -19.03 -6.88
N ASP A 16 10.73 -18.37 -7.40
CA ASP A 16 10.78 -17.73 -8.71
C ASP A 16 11.87 -16.64 -8.74
N PHE A 17 12.95 -16.92 -9.46
CA PHE A 17 14.14 -16.07 -9.47
C PHE A 17 13.82 -14.66 -9.96
N GLY A 18 14.27 -13.65 -9.21
CA GLY A 18 13.98 -12.25 -9.52
C GLY A 18 12.57 -11.79 -9.13
N SER A 19 11.73 -12.66 -8.55
CA SER A 19 10.46 -12.24 -7.94
C SER A 19 10.69 -11.45 -6.65
N PHE A 20 9.66 -10.71 -6.22
CA PHE A 20 9.70 -9.98 -4.97
C PHE A 20 9.86 -10.90 -3.75
N GLU A 21 9.18 -12.04 -3.75
CA GLU A 21 9.31 -13.11 -2.75
C GLU A 21 10.76 -13.60 -2.63
N TRP A 22 11.41 -13.84 -3.78
CA TRP A 22 12.82 -14.23 -3.82
C TRP A 22 13.73 -13.14 -3.25
N MET A 23 13.46 -11.86 -3.54
CA MET A 23 14.22 -10.73 -2.98
C MET A 23 14.07 -10.63 -1.45
N VAL A 24 12.86 -10.79 -0.91
CA VAL A 24 12.61 -10.83 0.55
C VAL A 24 13.40 -11.97 1.18
N HIS A 25 13.37 -13.17 0.57
CA HIS A 25 14.13 -14.34 1.03
C HIS A 25 15.63 -14.10 1.01
N LEU A 26 16.16 -13.53 -0.08
CA LEU A 26 17.59 -13.24 -0.21
C LEU A 26 18.06 -12.24 0.85
N ALA A 27 17.31 -11.14 1.06
CA ALA A 27 17.61 -10.18 2.11
C ALA A 27 17.58 -10.82 3.51
N ALA A 28 16.62 -11.73 3.76
CA ALA A 28 16.57 -12.47 5.02
C ALA A 28 17.80 -13.36 5.21
N CYS A 29 18.26 -14.06 4.17
CA CYS A 29 19.45 -14.92 4.24
C CYS A 29 20.71 -14.14 4.62
N PHE A 30 20.91 -12.97 4.02
CA PHE A 30 22.07 -12.12 4.32
C PHE A 30 22.01 -11.53 5.73
N ASN A 31 20.81 -11.21 6.22
CA ASN A 31 20.63 -10.61 7.54
C ASN A 31 20.37 -11.62 8.68
N ARG A 32 20.36 -12.93 8.41
CA ARG A 32 20.04 -13.99 9.39
C ARG A 32 20.98 -14.06 10.60
N HIS A 33 22.19 -13.54 10.45
CA HIS A 33 23.22 -13.53 11.49
C HIS A 33 22.88 -12.53 12.61
N LEU A 34 21.94 -11.61 12.36
CA LEU A 34 21.48 -10.62 13.32
C LEU A 34 20.51 -11.23 14.34
N PRO A 35 20.46 -10.70 15.57
CA PRO A 35 19.48 -11.11 16.57
C PRO A 35 18.04 -10.93 16.09
N ALA A 36 17.13 -11.77 16.59
CA ALA A 36 15.70 -11.62 16.32
C ALA A 36 15.23 -10.20 16.69
N GLY A 37 14.57 -9.54 15.74
CA GLY A 37 14.08 -8.18 15.91
C GLY A 37 15.12 -7.06 15.69
N ALA A 38 16.39 -7.36 15.45
CA ALA A 38 17.37 -6.33 15.06
C ALA A 38 17.02 -5.73 13.67
N PRO A 39 17.32 -4.45 13.42
CA PRO A 39 17.21 -3.85 12.08
C PRO A 39 18.14 -4.56 11.09
N TRP A 40 17.67 -4.78 9.86
CA TRP A 40 18.52 -5.33 8.80
C TRP A 40 19.47 -4.25 8.27
N THR A 41 20.72 -4.63 8.02
CA THR A 41 21.80 -3.71 7.66
C THR A 41 22.60 -4.15 6.44
N GLU A 42 22.55 -5.43 6.07
CA GLU A 42 23.29 -5.97 4.94
C GLU A 42 22.40 -6.01 3.69
N TRP A 43 22.76 -5.24 2.67
CA TRP A 43 22.16 -5.34 1.35
C TRP A 43 22.84 -6.46 0.57
N PRO A 44 22.11 -7.42 -0.02
CA PRO A 44 22.74 -8.44 -0.84
C PRO A 44 23.15 -7.83 -2.19
N GLU A 45 24.44 -7.83 -2.49
CA GLU A 45 24.94 -7.43 -3.82
C GLU A 45 24.68 -8.58 -4.80
N TRP A 46 23.51 -8.59 -5.45
CA TRP A 46 23.16 -9.56 -6.51
C TRP A 46 23.51 -9.02 -7.91
N SER A 47 23.61 -9.90 -8.93
CA SER A 47 24.11 -9.51 -10.25
C SER A 47 23.21 -8.52 -11.00
N THR A 48 23.82 -7.74 -11.88
CA THR A 48 23.23 -6.63 -12.66
C THR A 48 22.12 -7.02 -13.64
N ASP A 49 21.87 -8.31 -13.83
CA ASP A 49 20.88 -8.82 -14.81
C ASP A 49 19.47 -8.99 -14.20
N MET A 50 19.28 -8.61 -12.94
CA MET A 50 17.97 -8.66 -12.28
C MET A 50 17.28 -7.29 -12.18
N PRO A 51 15.92 -7.25 -12.20
CA PRO A 51 15.15 -6.02 -12.13
C PRO A 51 15.54 -5.15 -10.92
N GLY A 52 15.72 -3.85 -11.19
CA GLY A 52 15.78 -2.79 -10.19
C GLY A 52 17.11 -2.65 -9.44
N TRP A 53 17.97 -1.75 -9.93
CA TRP A 53 19.10 -1.26 -9.15
C TRP A 53 18.59 -0.38 -8.01
N VAL A 54 18.46 -0.93 -6.81
CA VAL A 54 18.22 -0.12 -5.62
C VAL A 54 19.44 0.74 -5.35
N GLN A 55 19.32 2.04 -5.62
CA GLN A 55 20.39 3.01 -5.33
C GLN A 55 20.80 2.92 -3.86
N ASP A 56 22.09 3.02 -3.57
CA ASP A 56 22.64 2.82 -2.22
C ASP A 56 21.94 3.65 -1.15
N LYS A 57 21.62 4.91 -1.48
CA LYS A 57 20.87 5.83 -0.60
C LYS A 57 19.47 5.33 -0.21
N ASN A 58 18.85 4.46 -1.02
CA ASN A 58 17.51 3.93 -0.81
C ASN A 58 17.53 2.56 -0.11
N ARG A 59 18.68 1.86 -0.10
CA ARG A 59 18.83 0.52 0.50
C ARG A 59 18.34 0.44 1.96
N PRO A 60 18.59 1.42 2.85
CA PRO A 60 18.06 1.35 4.23
C PRO A 60 16.53 1.30 4.29
N GLY A 61 15.84 2.08 3.45
CA GLY A 61 14.38 2.08 3.38
C GLY A 61 13.81 0.77 2.83
N TRP A 62 14.50 0.18 1.85
CA TRP A 62 14.16 -1.14 1.31
C TRP A 62 14.40 -2.26 2.33
N LEU A 63 15.54 -2.28 3.03
CA LEU A 63 15.81 -3.27 4.08
C LEU A 63 14.75 -3.20 5.20
N SER A 64 14.32 -1.99 5.57
CA SER A 64 13.22 -1.81 6.52
C SER A 64 11.92 -2.45 6.03
N ALA A 65 11.57 -2.24 4.75
CA ALA A 65 10.36 -2.81 4.15
C ALA A 65 10.44 -4.34 4.04
N LEU A 66 11.54 -4.89 3.52
CA LEU A 66 11.75 -6.32 3.35
C LEU A 66 11.73 -7.04 4.71
N ARG A 67 12.36 -6.45 5.73
CA ARG A 67 12.29 -6.96 7.10
C ARG A 67 10.87 -6.95 7.64
N LEU A 68 10.12 -5.87 7.41
CA LEU A 68 8.73 -5.78 7.85
C LEU A 68 7.88 -6.89 7.22
N ILE A 69 8.02 -7.11 5.91
CA ILE A 69 7.34 -8.21 5.19
C ILE A 69 7.74 -9.57 5.78
N HIS A 70 9.03 -9.81 6.01
CA HIS A 70 9.53 -11.09 6.50
C HIS A 70 9.07 -11.42 7.93
N THR A 71 8.88 -10.41 8.77
CA THR A 71 8.67 -10.61 10.22
C THR A 71 7.24 -10.38 10.68
N HIS A 72 6.43 -9.62 9.92
CA HIS A 72 5.10 -9.24 10.37
C HIS A 72 4.06 -10.33 10.03
N PRO A 73 3.34 -10.91 11.02
CA PRO A 73 2.49 -12.08 10.81
C PRO A 73 1.26 -11.84 9.95
N ARG A 74 0.89 -10.57 9.71
CA ARG A 74 -0.24 -10.19 8.85
C ARG A 74 0.19 -9.71 7.46
N ILE A 75 1.47 -9.82 7.12
CA ILE A 75 1.98 -9.56 5.77
C ILE A 75 2.45 -10.89 5.20
N ALA A 76 1.97 -11.21 4.01
CA ALA A 76 2.42 -12.36 3.24
C ALA A 76 2.95 -11.90 1.89
N VAL A 77 3.91 -12.63 1.34
CA VAL A 77 4.44 -12.39 -0.02
C VAL A 77 4.41 -13.69 -0.79
N LYS A 78 3.97 -13.63 -2.05
CA LYS A 78 3.99 -14.75 -2.98
C LYS A 78 4.28 -14.23 -4.38
N LYS A 79 5.35 -14.72 -5.02
CA LYS A 79 5.87 -14.16 -6.27
C LYS A 79 6.07 -12.65 -6.14
N SER A 80 5.34 -11.86 -6.92
CA SER A 80 5.42 -10.38 -6.93
C SER A 80 4.20 -9.73 -6.29
N VAL A 81 3.45 -10.46 -5.45
CA VAL A 81 2.27 -9.97 -4.75
C VAL A 81 2.54 -9.92 -3.25
N VAL A 82 2.30 -8.77 -2.63
CA VAL A 82 2.34 -8.58 -1.17
C VAL A 82 0.92 -8.42 -0.65
N SER A 83 0.44 -9.37 0.15
CA SER A 83 -0.88 -9.33 0.77
C SER A 83 -0.74 -8.84 2.22
N VAL A 84 -1.44 -7.77 2.57
CA VAL A 84 -1.48 -7.21 3.93
C VAL A 84 -2.89 -7.39 4.48
N THR A 85 -3.01 -8.05 5.63
CA THR A 85 -4.27 -8.19 6.35
C THR A 85 -4.28 -7.30 7.58
N SER A 86 -5.30 -6.47 7.68
CA SER A 86 -5.45 -5.54 8.79
C SER A 86 -5.92 -6.23 10.09
N SER A 87 -6.08 -5.47 11.18
CA SER A 87 -6.63 -6.01 12.43
C SER A 87 -8.11 -6.33 12.32
N HIS A 88 -8.84 -5.66 11.43
CA HIS A 88 -10.26 -5.92 11.20
C HIS A 88 -10.51 -6.97 10.09
N GLY A 89 -9.46 -7.61 9.58
CA GLY A 89 -9.56 -8.73 8.63
C GLY A 89 -9.72 -8.30 7.17
N ILE A 90 -9.50 -7.03 6.84
CA ILE A 90 -9.51 -6.55 5.45
C ILE A 90 -8.14 -6.85 4.84
N THR A 91 -8.16 -7.58 3.73
CA THR A 91 -6.94 -7.90 2.98
C THR A 91 -6.80 -6.96 1.78
N ARG A 92 -5.59 -6.46 1.61
CA ARG A 92 -5.17 -5.61 0.49
C ARG A 92 -3.93 -6.21 -0.14
N GLU A 93 -3.85 -6.18 -1.46
CA GLU A 93 -2.76 -6.80 -2.20
C GLU A 93 -2.03 -5.75 -3.04
N LEU A 94 -0.71 -5.71 -2.93
CA LEU A 94 0.17 -4.93 -3.80
C LEU A 94 0.72 -5.85 -4.88
N GLU A 95 0.41 -5.55 -6.13
CA GLU A 95 0.96 -6.24 -7.30
C GLU A 95 1.95 -5.35 -8.04
N ASP A 96 2.85 -6.00 -8.80
CA ASP A 96 3.84 -5.36 -9.67
C ASP A 96 4.83 -4.44 -8.93
N VAL A 97 5.37 -4.96 -7.82
CA VAL A 97 6.37 -4.24 -7.02
C VAL A 97 7.72 -4.20 -7.77
N ASP A 98 7.87 -3.25 -8.69
CA ASP A 98 9.16 -2.98 -9.32
C ASP A 98 10.08 -2.22 -8.35
N VAL A 99 11.30 -2.73 -8.20
CA VAL A 99 12.37 -2.12 -7.40
C VAL A 99 12.83 -0.77 -7.97
N SER A 100 12.51 -0.49 -9.23
CA SER A 100 12.89 0.78 -9.91
C SER A 100 11.87 1.91 -9.74
N SER A 101 10.57 1.62 -9.64
CA SER A 101 9.56 2.63 -9.98
C SER A 101 8.22 2.45 -9.27
N ARG A 102 7.96 3.34 -8.30
CA ARG A 102 6.78 4.21 -8.08
C ARG A 102 5.33 3.71 -8.27
N TRP A 103 5.09 2.50 -8.72
CA TRP A 103 3.78 2.05 -9.19
C TRP A 103 3.52 0.68 -8.57
N TRP A 104 2.58 0.64 -7.63
CA TRP A 104 2.03 -0.60 -7.10
C TRP A 104 0.54 -0.59 -7.41
N HIS A 105 0.04 -1.64 -8.02
CA HIS A 105 -1.40 -1.83 -8.14
C HIS A 105 -1.92 -2.35 -6.81
N VAL A 106 -2.66 -1.52 -6.07
CA VAL A 106 -3.32 -1.95 -4.83
C VAL A 106 -4.69 -2.51 -5.17
N ASN A 107 -4.83 -3.83 -5.08
CA ASN A 107 -6.14 -4.47 -5.09
C ASN A 107 -6.72 -4.45 -3.67
N VAL A 108 -7.83 -3.75 -3.49
CA VAL A 108 -8.52 -3.65 -2.19
C VAL A 108 -9.73 -4.57 -2.23
N ASN A 109 -9.67 -5.69 -1.50
CA ASN A 109 -10.81 -6.59 -1.35
C ASN A 109 -11.72 -6.11 -0.21
N ILE A 110 -12.32 -4.93 -0.40
CA ILE A 110 -13.32 -4.37 0.52
C ILE A 110 -14.65 -4.22 -0.22
N ASP A 111 -15.75 -4.61 0.44
CA ASP A 111 -17.07 -4.21 -0.01
C ASP A 111 -17.17 -2.68 -0.02
N TRP A 112 -18.04 -2.11 -0.86
CA TRP A 112 -18.22 -0.66 -1.00
C TRP A 112 -18.57 0.08 0.31
N ASN A 113 -18.90 -0.64 1.39
CA ASN A 113 -19.20 -0.07 2.69
C ASN A 113 -18.05 -0.34 3.66
N VAL A 114 -17.54 0.72 4.30
CA VAL A 114 -16.57 0.60 5.39
C VAL A 114 -17.20 -0.14 6.57
N PRO A 115 -16.54 -1.17 7.16
CA PRO A 115 -17.05 -1.87 8.33
C PRO A 115 -17.41 -0.93 9.49
N ARG A 116 -18.56 -1.18 10.14
CA ARG A 116 -19.07 -0.32 11.25
C ARG A 116 -18.04 -0.04 12.36
N PRO A 117 -17.20 -0.99 12.80
CA PRO A 117 -16.17 -0.70 13.81
C PRO A 117 -15.18 0.37 13.35
N LEU A 118 -14.81 0.39 12.06
CA LEU A 118 -13.91 1.39 11.48
C LEU A 118 -14.60 2.76 11.37
N VAL A 119 -15.88 2.78 10.99
CA VAL A 119 -16.68 4.02 11.00
C VAL A 119 -16.70 4.64 12.39
N ALA A 120 -16.97 3.83 13.42
CA ALA A 120 -17.00 4.30 14.81
C ALA A 120 -15.63 4.84 15.28
N ALA A 121 -14.53 4.17 14.90
CA ALA A 121 -13.18 4.63 15.23
C ALA A 121 -12.83 5.96 14.54
N LEU A 122 -13.25 6.14 13.28
CA LEU A 122 -13.09 7.41 12.55
C LEU A 122 -13.95 8.52 13.17
N ASP A 123 -15.20 8.21 13.57
CA ASP A 123 -16.10 9.15 14.26
C ASP A 123 -15.52 9.59 15.61
N GLU A 124 -14.86 8.70 16.34
CA GLU A 124 -14.20 9.02 17.61
C GLU A 124 -13.02 9.99 17.40
N LEU A 125 -12.25 9.81 16.33
CA LEU A 125 -11.06 10.60 16.02
C LEU A 125 -11.38 11.99 15.45
N HIS A 126 -12.39 12.08 14.59
CA HIS A 126 -12.68 13.28 13.79
C HIS A 126 -14.05 13.91 14.07
N GLY A 127 -14.85 13.29 14.94
CA GLY A 127 -16.26 13.61 15.11
C GLY A 127 -17.15 12.85 14.11
N PRO A 128 -18.44 12.65 14.42
CA PRO A 128 -19.34 11.89 13.55
C PRO A 128 -19.43 12.46 12.13
N SER A 129 -19.18 11.62 11.13
CA SER A 129 -19.30 12.01 9.72
C SER A 129 -19.88 10.89 8.84
N PRO A 130 -20.89 11.19 8.00
CA PRO A 130 -21.37 10.24 6.99
C PRO A 130 -20.27 9.77 6.02
N SER A 131 -19.19 10.54 5.83
CA SER A 131 -18.08 10.19 4.95
C SER A 131 -17.29 8.97 5.44
N HIS A 132 -17.28 8.69 6.75
CA HIS A 132 -16.55 7.57 7.30
C HIS A 132 -17.09 6.21 6.84
N ALA A 133 -18.38 6.15 6.45
CA ALA A 133 -18.99 4.95 5.89
C ALA A 133 -18.66 4.73 4.41
N PHE A 134 -18.05 5.72 3.73
CA PHE A 134 -17.82 5.73 2.30
C PHE A 134 -16.42 6.23 1.92
N VAL A 135 -15.50 5.29 1.76
CA VAL A 135 -14.22 5.51 1.09
C VAL A 135 -14.15 4.55 -0.09
N PRO A 136 -14.29 5.01 -1.35
CA PRO A 136 -14.16 4.13 -2.50
C PRO A 136 -12.78 3.44 -2.47
N GLY A 137 -12.72 2.13 -2.68
CA GLY A 137 -11.44 1.39 -2.70
C GLY A 137 -10.42 1.97 -3.69
N GLN A 138 -10.90 2.61 -4.76
CA GLN A 138 -10.07 3.35 -5.71
C GLN A 138 -9.36 4.57 -5.09
N MET A 139 -9.96 5.27 -4.12
CA MET A 139 -9.30 6.38 -3.42
C MET A 139 -8.22 5.90 -2.47
N GLU A 140 -8.44 4.74 -1.85
CA GLU A 140 -7.44 4.08 -1.02
C GLU A 140 -6.21 3.69 -1.85
N GLN A 141 -6.43 3.08 -3.02
CA GLN A 141 -5.36 2.75 -3.97
C GLN A 141 -4.56 4.00 -4.39
N LEU A 142 -5.25 5.10 -4.72
CA LEU A 142 -4.59 6.33 -5.17
C LEU A 142 -3.82 7.04 -4.04
N CYS A 143 -4.34 7.04 -2.81
CA CYS A 143 -3.63 7.67 -1.69
C CYS A 143 -2.37 6.89 -1.27
N LEU A 144 -2.32 5.60 -1.58
CA LEU A 144 -1.21 4.71 -1.25
C LEU A 144 -0.03 4.78 -2.23
N GLY A 145 -0.15 5.38 -3.43
CA GLY A 145 0.98 5.27 -4.37
C GLY A 145 0.90 5.95 -5.72
N VAL A 146 0.56 7.23 -5.80
CA VAL A 146 0.56 7.95 -7.09
C VAL A 146 1.65 9.02 -7.17
N ASP A 147 1.87 9.75 -6.09
CA ASP A 147 2.69 10.97 -6.11
C ASP A 147 3.52 11.09 -4.83
N ASP A 148 4.70 11.71 -4.93
CA ASP A 148 5.51 12.11 -3.77
C ASP A 148 5.07 13.52 -3.34
N ASP A 149 4.03 13.58 -2.51
CA ASP A 149 3.42 14.83 -2.05
C ASP A 149 3.03 14.75 -0.56
N SER A 150 2.62 15.89 0.01
CA SER A 150 2.28 15.97 1.44
C SER A 150 0.93 15.35 1.83
N VAL A 151 0.20 14.78 0.88
CA VAL A 151 -1.19 14.30 1.01
C VAL A 151 -1.30 12.80 0.70
N SER A 152 -0.36 12.19 -0.01
CA SER A 152 -0.24 10.73 -0.15
C SER A 152 0.68 10.13 0.93
N TYR A 153 0.76 8.80 1.01
CA TYR A 153 1.80 8.13 1.81
C TYR A 153 3.20 8.18 1.17
N GLY A 154 3.32 8.81 -0.01
CA GLY A 154 4.53 8.86 -0.81
C GLY A 154 4.88 7.50 -1.45
N LEU A 155 6.11 7.41 -1.96
CA LEU A 155 6.60 6.27 -2.74
C LEU A 155 7.35 5.21 -1.89
N GLY A 156 7.31 5.34 -0.56
CA GLY A 156 8.05 4.45 0.33
C GLY A 156 7.28 3.19 0.69
N LEU A 157 7.71 2.02 0.21
CA LEU A 157 7.03 0.74 0.47
C LEU A 157 6.81 0.47 1.97
N SER A 158 7.79 0.80 2.83
CA SER A 158 7.63 0.65 4.29
C SER A 158 6.42 1.42 4.83
N SER A 159 6.23 2.67 4.39
CA SER A 159 5.13 3.54 4.82
C SER A 159 3.78 3.03 4.31
N VAL A 160 3.75 2.58 3.05
CA VAL A 160 2.56 1.97 2.42
C VAL A 160 2.12 0.73 3.19
N LEU A 161 3.06 -0.19 3.49
CA LEU A 161 2.77 -1.40 4.26
C LEU A 161 2.27 -1.08 5.67
N GLN A 162 2.86 -0.09 6.35
CA GLN A 162 2.40 0.35 7.66
C GLN A 162 1.00 0.95 7.62
N ALA A 163 0.69 1.76 6.60
CA ALA A 163 -0.65 2.30 6.40
C ALA A 163 -1.68 1.19 6.18
N MET A 164 -1.37 0.19 5.35
CA MET A 164 -2.27 -0.94 5.10
C MET A 164 -2.54 -1.80 6.35
N LEU A 165 -1.63 -1.78 7.33
CA LEU A 165 -1.81 -2.46 8.63
C LEU A 165 -2.72 -1.70 9.60
N ASP A 166 -2.86 -0.37 9.42
CA ASP A 166 -3.68 0.52 10.24
C ASP A 166 -4.81 1.14 9.40
N GLU A 167 -5.94 0.45 9.34
CA GLU A 167 -7.09 0.84 8.53
C GLU A 167 -7.67 2.20 8.90
N VAL A 168 -7.65 2.58 10.17
CA VAL A 168 -8.24 3.86 10.60
C VAL A 168 -7.39 5.00 10.06
N VAL A 169 -6.07 4.87 10.18
CA VAL A 169 -5.11 5.84 9.64
C VAL A 169 -5.20 5.90 8.11
N LEU A 170 -5.25 4.75 7.43
CA LEU A 170 -5.38 4.68 5.98
C LEU A 170 -6.68 5.32 5.47
N LEU A 171 -7.82 4.98 6.07
CA LEU A 171 -9.11 5.53 5.66
C LEU A 171 -9.23 7.02 5.96
N SER A 172 -8.66 7.48 7.07
CA SER A 172 -8.55 8.91 7.38
C SER A 172 -7.74 9.65 6.31
N GLN A 173 -6.58 9.11 5.94
CA GLN A 173 -5.74 9.71 4.91
C GLN A 173 -6.39 9.67 3.52
N ALA A 174 -7.04 8.57 3.15
CA ALA A 174 -7.78 8.45 1.89
C ALA A 174 -8.91 9.49 1.82
N THR A 175 -9.58 9.75 2.94
CA THR A 175 -10.61 10.80 3.04
C THR A 175 -10.01 12.19 2.82
N ASN A 176 -8.88 12.50 3.48
CA ASN A 176 -8.16 13.77 3.30
C ASN A 176 -7.65 13.94 1.87
N PHE A 177 -7.08 12.87 1.29
CA PHE A 177 -6.58 12.84 -0.08
C PHE A 177 -7.69 13.15 -1.08
N HIS A 178 -8.84 12.49 -0.95
CA HIS A 178 -10.00 12.74 -1.78
C HIS A 178 -10.48 14.20 -1.66
N ALA A 179 -10.59 14.72 -0.43
CA ALA A 179 -11.00 16.10 -0.18
C ALA A 179 -10.05 17.15 -0.80
N ALA A 180 -8.74 16.88 -0.79
CA ALA A 180 -7.74 17.81 -1.32
C ALA A 180 -7.64 17.79 -2.86
N ARG A 181 -7.93 16.67 -3.52
CA ARG A 181 -7.64 16.47 -4.96
C ARG A 181 -8.83 16.43 -5.89
N CYS A 182 -10.04 16.18 -5.40
CA CYS A 182 -11.19 16.03 -6.27
C CYS A 182 -11.68 17.38 -6.83
N ARG A 183 -11.25 17.74 -8.06
CA ARG A 183 -11.68 18.97 -8.77
C ARG A 183 -12.96 18.79 -9.60
N PHE A 184 -13.35 17.55 -9.93
CA PHE A 184 -14.47 17.22 -10.82
C PHE A 184 -15.76 16.77 -10.11
N CYS A 185 -15.67 16.36 -8.84
CA CYS A 185 -16.85 16.33 -7.97
C CYS A 185 -17.34 17.75 -7.60
N HIS A 186 -16.77 18.80 -8.23
CA HIS A 186 -17.22 20.19 -8.19
C HIS A 186 -17.47 20.76 -6.78
N GLU A 187 -16.68 20.39 -5.77
CA GLU A 187 -16.93 20.82 -4.38
C GLU A 187 -18.33 20.41 -3.85
N THR A 188 -19.05 19.56 -4.58
CA THR A 188 -20.29 18.86 -4.18
C THR A 188 -19.87 17.44 -3.78
N THR A 189 -19.55 17.11 -2.53
CA THR A 189 -20.31 17.41 -1.31
C THR A 189 -19.40 17.26 -0.10
N TYR A 190 -18.93 18.38 0.43
CA TYR A 190 -18.76 18.54 1.88
C TYR A 190 -19.95 19.37 2.38
N ARG A 191 -21.07 18.70 2.65
CA ARG A 191 -22.18 19.15 3.50
C ARG A 191 -23.17 17.99 3.67
N GLU A 192 -23.63 17.81 4.89
CA GLU A 192 -24.58 16.82 5.42
C GLU A 192 -25.37 15.97 4.39
N GLY A 193 -25.18 14.66 4.49
CA GLY A 193 -26.25 13.69 4.23
C GLY A 193 -26.39 13.14 2.83
N LEU A 194 -25.52 12.21 2.42
CA LEU A 194 -25.82 11.21 1.38
C LEU A 194 -24.94 9.96 1.59
N ARG A 195 -25.44 8.72 1.76
CA ARG A 195 -26.75 8.23 2.16
C ARG A 195 -26.58 6.78 2.67
N GLY A 196 -27.08 6.49 3.86
CA GLY A 196 -27.54 5.14 4.17
C GLY A 196 -28.83 4.84 3.39
N GLN A 197 -28.82 3.76 2.61
CA GLN A 197 -29.97 2.94 2.20
C GLN A 197 -31.38 3.59 2.17
N GLY A 198 -31.83 4.19 1.04
CA GLY A 198 -33.27 4.51 0.92
C GLY A 198 -33.77 5.36 -0.27
N PHE A 199 -33.13 5.37 -1.45
CA PHE A 199 -33.57 6.20 -2.59
C PHE A 199 -34.75 5.58 -3.36
N PRO A 200 -35.81 6.36 -3.66
CA PRO A 200 -36.85 5.96 -4.62
C PRO A 200 -36.31 5.88 -6.06
N PRO A 201 -36.92 5.06 -6.93
CA PRO A 201 -36.43 4.85 -8.30
C PRO A 201 -36.63 6.09 -9.19
N GLY A 202 -35.70 6.32 -10.12
CA GLY A 202 -36.00 7.05 -11.36
C GLY A 202 -35.32 8.41 -11.61
N LYS A 203 -34.32 8.83 -10.83
CA LYS A 203 -33.44 9.95 -11.21
C LYS A 203 -31.97 9.56 -11.02
N GLU A 204 -31.28 9.47 -12.15
CA GLU A 204 -29.87 9.08 -12.37
C GLU A 204 -28.89 10.04 -11.61
N VAL A 205 -27.60 9.76 -11.40
CA VAL A 205 -26.56 9.37 -12.39
C VAL A 205 -25.31 8.76 -11.71
N LEU A 206 -24.61 7.97 -12.52
CA LEU A 206 -23.33 7.26 -12.37
C LEU A 206 -22.20 7.96 -11.60
N PHE A 207 -21.39 7.12 -10.94
CA PHE A 207 -20.16 7.45 -10.24
C PHE A 207 -18.94 7.26 -11.16
N ALA A 208 -18.02 8.22 -11.26
CA ALA A 208 -16.72 8.02 -11.91
C ALA A 208 -15.62 8.87 -11.25
N CYS A 209 -14.60 8.22 -10.68
CA CYS A 209 -13.39 8.89 -10.22
C CYS A 209 -12.15 8.04 -10.54
N GLY A 210 -11.73 8.04 -11.80
CA GLY A 210 -10.30 7.91 -12.12
C GLY A 210 -9.59 9.24 -11.91
N SER A 211 -8.27 9.28 -12.07
CA SER A 211 -7.53 10.51 -12.38
C SER A 211 -8.09 11.19 -13.64
N CYS A 212 -9.25 11.86 -13.58
CA CYS A 212 -9.81 12.74 -14.62
C CYS A 212 -9.67 12.22 -16.07
N THR A 213 -9.72 10.89 -16.24
CA THR A 213 -9.38 10.15 -17.47
C THR A 213 -8.18 10.71 -18.26
N GLY A 214 -6.98 10.80 -17.68
CA GLY A 214 -5.72 10.58 -18.42
C GLY A 214 -5.39 11.32 -19.75
N GLU A 215 -6.02 12.44 -20.16
CA GLU A 215 -5.67 13.17 -21.39
C GLU A 215 -5.61 14.69 -21.23
N PRO A 216 -4.75 15.41 -21.99
CA PRO A 216 -4.68 16.86 -21.93
C PRO A 216 -5.93 17.48 -22.58
N LEU A 217 -6.54 18.46 -21.90
CA LEU A 217 -7.47 19.37 -22.54
C LEU A 217 -6.65 20.27 -23.48
N THR A 218 -6.56 19.89 -24.75
CA THR A 218 -6.16 20.85 -25.79
C THR A 218 -7.12 22.03 -25.75
N ASN A 219 -6.56 23.23 -25.59
CA ASN A 219 -7.27 24.47 -25.89
C ASN A 219 -7.68 24.53 -27.36
#